data_AF-A0A2V6FKI6-F1
#
_entry.id   AF-A0A2V6FKI6-F1
#
_cell.length_a   1.000
_cell.length_b   1.000
_cell.length_c   1.000
_cell.angle_alpha   90.00
_cell.angle_beta   90.00
_cell.angle_gamma   90.00
#
_symmetry.space_group_name_H-M   'P 1'
#
loop_
_entity.id
_entity.type
_entity.pdbx_description
1 polymer ?
#
loop_
_entity_poly.entity_id
_entity_poly.type
_entity_poly.pdbx_seq_one_letter_code
_entity_poly.pdbx_strand_id
1 'polypeptide(L)' 'KIQAYLLGKLSESEFLAVVSPALKINPGQRCEGFFYAGMKNLLDGNKVAAAQFFQKCVATGERSVFEYVSAKAELKATGQ' A
#
# COMPACT_ATOMS: atom_id res chain seq x y z
N LYS A 1 2.43 -11.83 -5.09
CA LYS A 1 1.19 -11.32 -4.44
C LYS A 1 0.78 -9.98 -5.05
N ILE A 2 1.67 -8.98 -5.05
CA ILE A 2 1.43 -7.65 -5.67
C ILE A 2 0.99 -7.78 -7.14
N GLN A 3 1.75 -8.48 -7.98
CA GLN A 3 1.40 -8.68 -9.39
C GLN A 3 -0.01 -9.27 -9.58
N ALA A 4 -0.38 -10.27 -8.79
CA ALA A 4 -1.70 -10.89 -8.88
C ALA A 4 -2.83 -9.92 -8.48
N TYR A 5 -2.63 -9.12 -7.44
CA TYR A 5 -3.58 -8.09 -7.01
C TYR A 5 -3.73 -6.96 -8.05
N LEU A 6 -2.61 -6.46 -8.59
CA LEU A 6 -2.64 -5.42 -9.62
C LEU A 6 -3.35 -5.89 -10.89
N LEU A 7 -3.15 -7.15 -11.29
CA LEU A 7 -3.84 -7.77 -12.42
C LEU A 7 -5.28 -8.23 -12.12
N GLY A 8 -5.81 -7.96 -10.91
CA GLY A 8 -7.18 -8.34 -10.52
C GLY A 8 -7.40 -9.85 -10.31
N LYS A 9 -6.34 -10.64 -10.28
CA LYS A 9 -6.39 -12.09 -9.98
C LYS A 9 -6.54 -12.37 -8.49
N LEU A 10 -6.42 -11.34 -7.67
CA LEU A 10 -6.52 -11.41 -6.22
C LEU A 10 -7.31 -10.18 -5.76
N SER A 11 -8.35 -10.38 -4.96
CA SER A 11 -9.15 -9.28 -4.43
C SER A 11 -8.36 -8.47 -3.39
N GLU A 12 -8.84 -7.27 -3.05
CA GLU A 12 -8.18 -6.44 -2.04
C GLU A 12 -8.18 -7.10 -0.66
N SER A 13 -9.27 -7.75 -0.25
CA SER A 13 -9.34 -8.44 1.05
C SER A 13 -8.33 -9.58 1.13
N GLU A 14 -8.22 -10.38 0.06
CA GLU A 14 -7.23 -11.45 -0.05
C GLU A 14 -5.80 -10.88 -0.05
N PHE A 15 -5.58 -9.73 -0.68
CA PHE A 15 -4.27 -9.08 -0.73
C PHE A 15 -3.87 -8.55 0.65
N LEU A 16 -4.79 -7.92 1.35
CA LEU A 16 -4.55 -7.37 2.69
C LEU A 16 -4.34 -8.47 3.73
N ALA A 17 -5.01 -9.63 3.58
CA ALA A 17 -4.75 -10.77 4.44
C ALA A 17 -3.28 -11.21 4.37
N VAL A 18 -2.65 -11.11 3.21
CA VAL A 18 -1.27 -11.55 2.99
C VAL A 18 -0.19 -10.48 3.27
N VAL A 19 -0.59 -9.22 3.51
CA VAL A 19 0.30 -8.13 3.95
C VAL A 19 -0.03 -7.63 5.36
N SER A 20 -0.89 -8.37 6.08
CA SER A 20 -1.38 -8.02 7.41
C SER A 20 -0.28 -7.92 8.47
N PRO A 21 -0.44 -7.03 9.48
CA PRO A 21 0.35 -7.02 10.71
C PRO A 21 0.51 -8.36 11.42
N ALA A 22 -0.52 -9.21 11.33
CA ALA A 22 -0.57 -10.51 12.01
C ALA A 22 0.38 -11.55 11.39
N LEU A 23 0.81 -11.34 10.15
CA LEU A 23 1.80 -12.22 9.51
C LEU A 23 3.22 -11.77 9.84
N LYS A 24 4.09 -12.74 10.11
CA LYS A 24 5.54 -12.54 10.27
C LYS A 24 6.21 -12.30 8.90
N ILE A 25 5.83 -11.20 8.25
CA ILE A 25 6.54 -10.65 7.09
C ILE A 25 7.43 -9.51 7.56
N ASN A 26 8.51 -9.22 6.81
CA ASN A 26 9.33 -8.07 7.14
C ASN A 26 8.50 -6.77 6.94
N PRO A 27 8.77 -5.70 7.69
CA PRO A 27 7.93 -4.52 7.58
C PRO A 27 8.11 -3.78 6.23
N GLY A 28 9.24 -3.96 5.55
CA GLY A 28 9.47 -3.42 4.20
C GLY A 28 8.46 -3.96 3.17
N GLN A 29 8.26 -5.29 3.14
CA GLN A 29 7.25 -5.99 2.34
C GLN A 29 5.83 -5.53 2.69
N ARG A 30 5.60 -5.16 3.96
CA ARG A 30 4.32 -4.61 4.40
C ARG A 30 4.11 -3.19 3.86
N CYS A 31 5.12 -2.33 3.90
CA CYS A 31 5.03 -1.00 3.28
C CYS A 31 4.80 -1.15 1.77
N GLU A 32 5.57 -2.00 1.10
CA GLU A 32 5.41 -2.30 -0.33
C GLU A 32 3.97 -2.74 -0.64
N GLY A 33 3.42 -3.65 0.15
CA GLY A 33 2.03 -4.08 0.05
C GLY A 33 1.04 -2.93 0.15
N PHE A 34 1.13 -2.11 1.20
CA PHE A 34 0.24 -0.97 1.37
C PHE A 34 0.40 0.08 0.27
N PHE A 35 1.60 0.33 -0.19
CA PHE A 35 1.83 1.26 -1.29
C PHE A 35 1.11 0.82 -2.56
N TYR A 36 1.23 -0.45 -2.96
CA TYR A 36 0.54 -0.94 -4.16
C TYR A 36 -0.98 -1.04 -3.99
N ALA A 37 -1.50 -1.27 -2.78
CA ALA A 37 -2.93 -1.10 -2.49
C ALA A 37 -3.38 0.34 -2.70
N GLY A 38 -2.57 1.31 -2.25
CA GLY A 38 -2.82 2.73 -2.46
C GLY A 38 -2.82 3.11 -3.94
N MET A 39 -1.80 2.68 -4.68
CA MET A 39 -1.68 2.94 -6.13
C MET A 39 -2.86 2.37 -6.92
N LYS A 40 -3.30 1.14 -6.62
CA LYS A 40 -4.46 0.55 -7.30
C LYS A 40 -5.72 1.39 -7.06
N ASN A 41 -6.01 1.74 -5.80
CA ASN A 41 -7.15 2.58 -5.47
C ASN A 41 -7.07 3.97 -6.11
N LEU A 42 -5.87 4.55 -6.22
CA LEU A 42 -5.66 5.83 -6.88
C LEU A 42 -6.01 5.74 -8.38
N LEU A 43 -5.57 4.67 -9.05
CA LEU A 43 -5.88 4.40 -10.46
C LEU A 43 -7.38 4.16 -10.68
N ASP A 44 -8.05 3.52 -9.72
CA ASP A 44 -9.49 3.30 -9.72
C ASP A 44 -10.29 4.56 -9.30
N GLY A 45 -9.62 5.69 -9.06
CA GLY A 45 -10.23 6.97 -8.68
C GLY A 45 -10.64 7.10 -7.21
N ASN A 46 -10.43 6.06 -6.40
CA ASN A 46 -10.74 6.03 -4.98
C ASN A 46 -9.63 6.68 -4.13
N LYS A 47 -9.53 8.01 -4.22
CA LYS A 47 -8.50 8.80 -3.52
C LYS A 47 -8.53 8.64 -1.99
N VAL A 48 -9.72 8.47 -1.40
CA VAL A 48 -9.86 8.30 0.05
C VAL A 48 -9.21 6.99 0.51
N ALA A 49 -9.53 5.88 -0.14
CA ALA A 49 -8.90 4.59 0.19
C ALA A 49 -7.41 4.60 -0.14
N ALA A 50 -7.01 5.21 -1.26
CA ALA A 50 -5.61 5.32 -1.64
C ALA A 50 -4.77 5.97 -0.54
N ALA A 51 -5.22 7.11 -0.02
CA ALA A 51 -4.52 7.84 1.01
C ALA A 51 -4.50 7.08 2.35
N GLN A 52 -5.56 6.37 2.72
CA GLN A 52 -5.55 5.48 3.89
C GLN A 52 -4.47 4.38 3.77
N PHE A 53 -4.26 3.82 2.57
CA PHE A 53 -3.20 2.84 2.35
C PHE A 53 -1.80 3.48 2.38
N PHE A 54 -1.61 4.65 1.80
CA PHE A 54 -0.33 5.36 1.91
C PHE A 54 0.00 5.72 3.37
N GLN A 55 -0.98 6.16 4.16
CA GLN A 55 -0.81 6.35 5.61
C GLN A 55 -0.35 5.07 6.32
N LYS A 56 -0.95 3.92 5.97
CA LYS A 56 -0.52 2.61 6.51
C LYS A 56 0.91 2.25 6.11
N CYS A 57 1.36 2.53 4.88
CA CYS A 57 2.76 2.34 4.48
C CYS A 57 3.67 3.25 5.32
N VAL A 58 3.37 4.54 5.43
CA VAL A 58 4.18 5.48 6.23
C VAL A 58 4.21 5.08 7.71
N ALA A 59 3.13 4.52 8.25
CA ALA A 59 3.07 4.04 9.62
C ALA A 59 3.98 2.82 9.90
N THR A 60 4.47 2.11 8.87
CA THR A 60 5.47 1.04 9.05
C THR A 60 6.83 1.57 9.50
N GLY A 61 7.15 2.83 9.20
CA GLY A 61 8.44 3.44 9.54
C GLY A 61 9.63 3.01 8.68
N GLU A 62 9.40 2.22 7.62
CA GLU A 62 10.44 1.62 6.78
C GLU A 62 11.07 2.61 5.78
N ARG A 63 11.89 3.53 6.28
CA ARG A 63 12.47 4.62 5.48
C ARG A 63 13.47 4.18 4.41
N SER A 64 13.93 2.93 4.46
CA SER A 64 14.91 2.37 3.52
C SER A 64 14.28 1.89 2.21
N VAL A 65 12.96 1.69 2.17
CA VAL A 65 12.27 1.22 0.96
C VAL A 65 11.70 2.38 0.15
N PHE A 66 11.73 2.23 -1.17
CA PHE A 66 11.28 3.26 -2.12
C PHE A 66 9.80 3.62 -1.92
N GLU A 67 9.00 2.62 -1.54
CA GLU A 67 7.56 2.71 -1.34
C GLU A 67 7.19 3.61 -0.17
N TYR A 68 8.03 3.70 0.86
CA TYR A 68 7.82 4.63 1.97
C TYR A 68 7.93 6.08 1.52
N VAL A 69 8.99 6.40 0.76
CA VAL A 69 9.23 7.75 0.26
C VAL A 69 8.15 8.13 -0.76
N SER A 70 7.78 7.19 -1.62
CA SER A 70 6.73 7.38 -2.62
C SER A 70 5.35 7.56 -1.98
N ALA A 71 4.99 6.77 -0.96
CA ALA A 71 3.74 6.93 -0.23
C ALA A 71 3.61 8.32 0.40
N LYS A 72 4.70 8.90 0.91
CA LYS A 72 4.70 10.29 1.41
C LYS A 72 4.45 11.32 0.31
N ALA A 73 5.04 11.11 -0.87
CA ALA A 73 4.82 11.99 -2.01
C ALA A 73 3.37 11.92 -2.50
N GLU A 74 2.81 10.72 -2.60
CA GLU A 74 1.41 10.50 -3.02
C GLU A 74 0.41 11.05 -1.99
N LEU A 75 0.67 10.97 -0.68
CA LEU A 75 -0.18 11.62 0.33
C LEU A 75 -0.26 13.13 0.09
N LYS A 76 0.88 13.77 -0.14
CA LYS A 76 0.94 15.20 -0.44
C LYS A 76 0.19 15.54 -1.75
N ALA A 77 0.30 14.68 -2.77
CA ALA A 77 -0.36 14.87 -4.05
C ALA A 77 -1.89 14.64 -3.99
N THR A 78 -2.34 13.73 -3.13
CA THR A 78 -3.76 13.41 -2.92
C THR A 78 -4.47 14.42 -2.02
N GLY A 79 -3.76 15.41 -1.48
CA GLY A 79 -4.33 16.52 -0.71
C GLY A 79 -4.69 16.18 0.74
N GLN A 80 -4.04 15.14 1.31
CA GLN A 80 -4.16 14.77 2.74
C GLN A 80 -2.91 15.16 3.54
#